data_AF-A0A7W7GXQ9-F1
#
_entry.id   AF-A0A7W7GXQ9-F1
#
_cell.length_a   1.000
_cell.length_b   1.000
_cell.length_c   1.000
_cell.angle_alpha   90.00
_cell.angle_beta   90.00
_cell.angle_gamma   90.00
#
_symmetry.space_group_name_H-M   'P 1'
#
loop_
_entity.id
_entity.type
_entity.pdbx_description
1 polymer ?
#
loop_
_entity_poly.entity_id
_entity_poly.type
_entity_poly.pdbx_seq_one_letter_code
_entity_poly.pdbx_strand_id
1 'polypeptide(L)'
;MTVRALESQLALHVESGVTLAGAGREDVLLRLGEHSVMIGVDHGSGQMLFRLPAEPRWDDNGELLPPDLAGNLREILGEISRFWKFEPVFWTIGQEPKEG
;
A
#
# COMPACT_ATOMS: atom_id res chain seq x y z
N MET A 1 9.18 15.24 8.16
CA MET A 1 8.30 15.13 6.97
C MET A 1 8.51 13.72 6.44
N THR A 2 7.54 12.85 6.67
CA THR A 2 7.70 11.39 6.54
C THR A 2 7.56 10.90 5.09
N VAL A 3 6.99 11.71 4.20
CA VAL A 3 6.80 11.39 2.77
C VAL A 3 7.47 12.42 1.87
N ARG A 4 8.11 11.96 0.79
CA ARG A 4 8.75 12.77 -0.24
C ARG A 4 8.30 12.32 -1.63
N ALA A 5 7.89 13.24 -2.49
CA ALA A 5 7.71 12.95 -3.91
C ALA A 5 9.07 12.73 -4.60
N LEU A 6 9.19 11.64 -5.36
CA LEU A 6 10.33 11.38 -6.24
C LEU A 6 10.01 11.82 -7.67
N GLU A 7 8.83 11.43 -8.17
CA GLU A 7 8.31 11.76 -9.50
C GLU A 7 6.78 11.91 -9.46
N SER A 8 6.17 12.21 -10.61
CA SER A 8 4.72 12.20 -10.78
C SER A 8 4.16 10.84 -10.40
N GLN A 9 3.29 10.79 -9.38
CA GLN A 9 2.68 9.57 -8.86
C GLN A 9 3.66 8.59 -8.18
N LEU A 10 4.88 9.03 -7.86
CA LEU A 10 5.87 8.23 -7.11
C LEU A 10 6.27 8.95 -5.83
N ALA A 11 6.01 8.33 -4.70
CA ALA A 11 6.36 8.85 -3.38
C ALA A 11 7.16 7.85 -2.57
N LEU A 12 8.11 8.37 -1.79
CA LEU A 12 8.92 7.64 -0.81
C LEU A 12 8.42 7.95 0.60
N HIS A 13 8.12 6.92 1.38
CA HIS A 13 8.00 7.02 2.84
C HIS A 13 9.39 6.88 3.45
N VAL A 14 9.93 7.98 3.97
CA VAL A 14 11.34 8.16 4.35
C VAL A 14 11.75 7.21 5.47
N GLU A 15 10.87 6.93 6.43
CA GLU A 15 11.20 6.10 7.60
C GLU A 15 11.25 4.61 7.28
N SER A 16 10.39 4.13 6.36
CA SER A 16 10.34 2.72 5.98
C SER A 16 11.14 2.39 4.73
N GLY A 17 11.56 3.40 3.97
CA GLY A 17 12.20 3.21 2.67
C GLY A 17 11.25 2.74 1.57
N VAL A 18 9.96 2.60 1.86
CA VAL A 18 8.95 2.14 0.90
C VAL A 18 8.67 3.22 -0.12
N THR A 19 8.67 2.83 -1.39
CA THR A 19 8.12 3.66 -2.47
C THR A 19 6.77 3.16 -2.91
N LEU A 20 5.83 4.08 -3.14
CA LEU A 20 4.54 3.80 -3.74
C LEU A 20 4.44 4.50 -5.08
N ALA A 21 4.19 3.74 -6.14
CA ALA A 21 3.98 4.22 -7.49
C ALA A 21 2.55 3.92 -7.94
N GLY A 22 1.91 4.85 -8.64
CA GLY A 22 0.72 4.50 -9.43
C GLY A 22 1.08 3.45 -10.48
N ALA A 23 0.39 2.31 -10.48
CA ALA A 23 0.64 1.21 -11.41
C ALA A 23 -0.51 0.96 -12.39
N GLY A 24 -1.62 1.68 -12.22
CA GLY A 24 -2.82 1.60 -13.05
C GLY A 24 -3.96 2.41 -12.44
N ARG A 25 -5.17 2.19 -12.95
CA ARG A 25 -6.40 2.80 -12.39
C ARG A 25 -6.87 2.10 -11.10
N GLU A 26 -6.55 0.81 -10.96
CA GLU A 26 -7.10 -0.04 -9.91
C GLU A 26 -6.02 -0.66 -9.03
N ASP A 27 -4.74 -0.29 -9.23
CA ASP A 27 -3.64 -0.83 -8.47
C ASP A 27 -2.52 0.21 -8.25
N VAL A 28 -1.83 0.07 -7.13
CA VAL A 28 -0.59 0.76 -6.83
C VAL A 28 0.52 -0.26 -6.61
N LEU A 29 1.73 0.10 -7.02
CA LEU A 29 2.93 -0.70 -6.83
C LEU A 29 3.66 -0.21 -5.58
N LEU A 30 3.77 -1.08 -4.58
CA LEU A 30 4.63 -0.89 -3.44
C LEU A 30 5.99 -1.55 -3.72
N ARG A 31 7.10 -0.84 -3.47
CA ARG A 31 8.45 -1.39 -3.61
C ARG A 31 9.30 -1.14 -2.37
N LEU A 32 10.14 -2.11 -2.04
CA LEU A 32 11.17 -2.02 -1.01
C LEU A 32 12.42 -2.78 -1.49
N GLY A 33 13.49 -2.05 -1.82
CA GLY A 33 14.67 -2.65 -2.44
C GLY A 33 14.33 -3.27 -3.81
N GLU A 34 14.63 -4.56 -3.97
CA GLU A 34 14.31 -5.32 -5.18
C GLU A 34 12.89 -5.91 -5.16
N HIS A 35 12.24 -5.95 -3.99
CA HIS A 35 10.93 -6.55 -3.83
C HIS A 35 9.79 -5.60 -4.19
N SER A 36 8.70 -6.18 -4.67
CA SER A 36 7.48 -5.44 -4.98
C SER A 36 6.21 -6.21 -4.72
N VAL A 37 5.14 -5.49 -4.40
CA VAL A 37 3.78 -6.02 -4.30
C VAL A 37 2.77 -5.03 -4.90
N MET A 38 1.86 -5.55 -5.70
CA MET A 38 0.70 -4.84 -6.22
C MET A 38 -0.40 -4.81 -5.17
N ILE A 39 -0.88 -3.62 -4.83
CA ILE A 39 -1.99 -3.42 -3.93
C ILE A 39 -3.17 -2.89 -4.71
N GLY A 40 -4.28 -3.64 -4.70
CA GLY A 40 -5.52 -3.21 -5.32
C GLY A 40 -6.06 -1.96 -4.64
N VAL A 41 -6.42 -0.96 -5.44
CA VAL A 41 -6.99 0.31 -5.00
C VAL A 41 -8.30 0.63 -5.72
N ASP A 42 -9.13 1.43 -5.07
CA ASP A 42 -10.27 2.09 -5.70
C ASP A 42 -10.15 3.60 -5.50
N HIS A 43 -10.22 4.35 -6.59
CA HIS A 43 -10.15 5.80 -6.57
C HIS A 43 -11.57 6.38 -6.53
N GLY A 44 -12.02 6.71 -5.32
CA GLY A 44 -13.24 7.48 -5.11
C GLY A 44 -12.99 8.99 -5.21
N SER A 45 -14.08 9.77 -5.20
CA SER A 45 -14.00 11.24 -5.14
C SER A 45 -13.36 11.69 -3.81
N GLY A 46 -12.04 11.91 -3.83
CA GLY A 46 -11.26 12.33 -2.66
C GLY A 46 -10.85 11.21 -1.70
N GLN A 47 -11.15 9.95 -2.04
CA GLN A 47 -10.81 8.77 -1.23
C GLN A 47 -9.99 7.77 -2.04
N MET A 48 -9.13 7.03 -1.34
CA MET A 48 -8.35 5.93 -1.89
C MET A 48 -8.57 4.69 -1.03
N LEU A 49 -9.34 3.74 -1.54
CA LEU A 49 -9.63 2.48 -0.85
C LEU A 49 -8.55 1.46 -1.19
N PHE A 50 -7.75 1.04 -0.21
CA PHE A 50 -6.78 -0.04 -0.34
C PHE A 50 -7.42 -1.37 0.05
N ARG A 51 -7.25 -2.37 -0.81
CA ARG A 51 -7.67 -3.75 -0.55
C ARG A 51 -6.43 -4.56 -0.15
N LEU A 52 -6.25 -4.74 1.16
CA LEU A 52 -5.07 -5.40 1.72
C LEU A 52 -5.38 -6.87 2.01
N PRO A 53 -4.57 -7.83 1.55
CA PRO A 53 -4.69 -9.20 2.04
C PRO A 53 -4.32 -9.27 3.53
N ALA A 54 -4.91 -10.22 4.27
CA ALA A 54 -4.55 -10.46 5.67
C ALA A 54 -3.07 -10.87 5.84
N GLU A 55 -2.54 -11.58 4.85
CA GLU A 55 -1.14 -12.01 4.77
C GLU A 55 -0.54 -11.50 3.44
N PRO A 56 -0.07 -10.24 3.39
CA PRO A 56 0.54 -9.71 2.17
C PRO A 56 1.84 -10.44 1.86
N ARG A 57 2.05 -10.72 0.57
CA ARG A 57 3.22 -11.41 0.03
C ARG A 57 3.85 -10.59 -1.09
N TRP A 58 5.13 -10.76 -1.32
CA TRP A 58 5.80 -10.17 -2.47
C TRP A 58 5.39 -10.89 -3.75
N ASP A 59 5.24 -10.14 -4.84
CA ASP A 59 4.85 -10.70 -6.14
C ASP A 59 6.04 -11.38 -6.86
N ASP A 60 7.27 -11.04 -6.47
CA ASP A 60 8.48 -11.55 -7.11
C ASP A 60 8.85 -12.98 -6.64
N ASN A 61 8.67 -13.28 -5.36
CA ASN A 61 9.10 -14.53 -4.75
C ASN A 61 8.01 -15.24 -3.91
N GLY A 62 6.86 -14.59 -3.67
CA GLY A 62 5.74 -15.15 -2.90
C GLY A 62 5.96 -15.22 -1.38
N GLU A 63 7.08 -14.72 -0.88
CA GLU A 63 7.37 -14.66 0.55
C GLU A 63 6.47 -13.64 1.25
N LEU A 64 6.20 -13.87 2.54
CA LEU A 64 5.46 -12.89 3.34
C LEU A 64 6.24 -11.58 3.42
N LEU A 65 5.51 -10.46 3.44
CA LEU A 65 6.12 -9.18 3.77
C LEU A 65 6.80 -9.26 5.15
N PRO A 66 7.95 -8.58 5.35
CA PRO A 66 8.60 -8.50 6.65
C PRO A 66 7.60 -8.05 7.73
N PRO A 67 7.63 -8.62 8.95
CA PRO A 67 6.65 -8.31 10.00
C PRO A 67 6.53 -6.82 10.31
N ASP A 68 7.65 -6.09 10.33
CA ASP A 68 7.68 -4.64 10.55
C ASP A 68 6.97 -3.88 9.42
N LEU A 69 7.12 -4.34 8.17
CA LEU A 69 6.43 -3.72 7.04
C LEU A 69 4.94 -4.08 7.05
N ALA A 70 4.59 -5.36 7.25
CA ALA A 70 3.21 -5.82 7.28
C ALA A 70 2.41 -5.14 8.40
N GLY A 71 3.00 -4.97 9.59
CA GLY A 71 2.39 -4.29 10.73
C GLY A 71 2.14 -2.80 10.50
N ASN A 72 3.01 -2.14 9.73
CA ASN A 72 2.95 -0.70 9.47
C ASN A 72 2.33 -0.35 8.10
N LEU A 73 1.88 -1.33 7.32
CA LEU A 73 1.46 -1.13 5.94
C LEU A 73 0.33 -0.10 5.80
N ARG A 74 -0.67 -0.15 6.68
CA ARG A 74 -1.78 0.82 6.69
C ARG A 74 -1.32 2.25 6.99
N GLU A 75 -0.37 2.39 7.90
CA GLU A 75 0.18 3.71 8.27
C GLU A 75 0.97 4.30 7.09
N ILE A 76 1.89 3.53 6.53
CA ILE A 76 2.72 3.93 5.37
C ILE A 76 1.84 4.36 4.19
N LEU A 77 0.88 3.51 3.80
CA LEU A 77 -0.05 3.82 2.71
C LEU A 77 -0.89 5.06 3.03
N GLY A 78 -1.35 5.18 4.27
CA GLY A 78 -2.17 6.30 4.71
C GLY A 78 -1.43 7.64 4.66
N GLU A 79 -0.17 7.68 5.07
CA GLU A 79 0.65 8.88 4.96
C GLU A 79 0.89 9.28 3.51
N ILE A 80 1.20 8.32 2.64
CA ILE A 80 1.42 8.59 1.20
C ILE A 80 0.11 9.08 0.53
N SER A 81 -1.05 8.49 0.84
CA SER A 81 -2.33 8.96 0.32
C SER A 81 -2.64 10.38 0.74
N ARG A 82 -2.45 10.71 2.03
CA ARG A 82 -2.70 12.06 2.55
C ARG A 82 -1.74 13.09 1.95
N PHE A 83 -0.49 12.69 1.70
CA PHE A 83 0.47 13.51 0.96
C PHE A 83 -0.10 13.91 -0.42
N TRP A 84 -0.75 12.98 -1.12
CA TRP A 84 -1.45 13.21 -2.39
C TRP A 84 -2.89 13.72 -2.26
N LYS A 85 -3.32 14.16 -1.07
CA LYS A 85 -4.67 14.71 -0.80
C LYS A 85 -5.83 13.72 -0.99
N PHE A 86 -5.56 12.42 -0.86
CA PHE A 86 -6.59 11.40 -0.75
C PHE A 86 -6.79 10.99 0.71
N GLU A 87 -8.03 10.79 1.13
CA GLU A 87 -8.34 10.15 2.40
C GLU A 87 -8.24 8.62 2.24
N PRO A 88 -7.35 7.94 2.98
CA PRO A 88 -7.15 6.50 2.85
C PRO A 88 -8.28 5.73 3.55
N VAL A 89 -8.81 4.71 2.88
CA VAL A 89 -9.74 3.72 3.44
C VAL A 89 -9.12 2.35 3.28
N PHE A 90 -9.29 1.46 4.26
CA PHE A 90 -8.67 0.13 4.24
C PHE A 90 -9.72 -0.96 4.35
N TRP A 91 -9.67 -1.92 3.43
CA TRP A 91 -10.44 -3.14 3.47
C TRP A 91 -9.50 -4.34 3.52
N THR A 92 -9.75 -5.28 4.42
CA THR A 92 -8.94 -6.52 4.51
C THR A 92 -9.62 -7.64 3.73
N ILE A 93 -8.96 -8.20 2.73
CA ILE A 93 -9.45 -9.32 1.94
C ILE A 93 -9.05 -10.64 2.64
N GLY A 94 -9.95 -11.63 2.61
CA GLY A 94 -9.69 -12.97 3.16
C GLY A 94 -10.11 -13.17 4.62
N GLN A 95 -10.79 -12.18 5.22
CA GLN A 95 -11.57 -12.37 6.45
C GLN A 95 -13.03 -12.67 6.05
N GLU A 96 -13.29 -13.85 5.48
CA GLU A 96 -14.66 -14.36 5.49
C GLU A 96 -15.04 -14.61 6.96
N PRO A 97 -16.18 -14.10 7.46
CA PRO A 97 -16.67 -14.57 8.74
C PRO A 97 -16.85 -16.08 8.59
N LYS A 98 -16.14 -16.86 9.41
CA LYS A 98 -16.53 -18.26 9.61
C LYS A 98 -17.93 -18.21 10.18
N GLU A 99 -18.95 -18.48 9.35
CA GLU A 99 -20.29 -18.76 9.84
C GLU A 99 -20.15 -19.89 10.86
N GLY A 100 -20.43 -19.57 12.12
CA GLY A 100 -20.50 -20.51 13.23
C GLY A 100 -21.92 -20.97 13.47
#